data_AF-A0AA86TY94-F1
#
_entry.id   AF-A0AA86TY94-F1
#
_cell.length_a   1.000
_cell.length_b   1.000
_cell.length_c   1.000
_cell.angle_alpha   90.00
_cell.angle_beta   90.00
_cell.angle_gamma   90.00
#
_symmetry.space_group_name_H-M   'P 1'
#
loop_
_entity.id
_entity.type
_entity.pdbx_description
1 polymer ?
#
loop_
_entity_poly.entity_id
_entity_poly.type
_entity_poly.pdbx_seq_one_letter_code
_entity_poly.pdbx_strand_id
1 'polypeptide(L)'
;MQINEVLRDNYILLHEIHLHLHQVNNLKYQSQKQIKDKWSKEEDLLMDLAISIFGINYKAISQVVTSKSSAQVYQRLRYLKDRQKLLNILCKDEE
;
A
#
# COMPACT_ATOMS: atom_id res chain seq x y z
N MET A 1 -50.20 4.26 -13.08
CA MET A 1 -49.49 2.97 -13.26
C MET A 1 -47.96 3.15 -13.38
N GLN A 2 -47.37 4.26 -12.91
CA GLN A 2 -45.92 4.51 -12.99
C GLN A 2 -45.17 4.22 -11.67
N ILE A 3 -45.89 4.24 -10.53
CA ILE A 3 -45.29 4.07 -9.19
C ILE A 3 -44.70 2.66 -8.99
N ASN A 4 -45.32 1.62 -9.57
CA ASN A 4 -44.84 0.23 -9.44
C ASN A 4 -43.60 -0.06 -10.31
N GLU A 5 -43.42 0.64 -11.44
CA GLU A 5 -42.21 0.53 -12.25
C GLU A 5 -41.04 1.21 -11.56
N VAL A 6 -41.23 2.43 -11.06
CA VAL A 6 -40.19 3.17 -10.30
C VAL A 6 -39.73 2.39 -9.06
N LEU A 7 -40.66 1.73 -8.35
CA LEU A 7 -40.31 0.89 -7.19
C LEU A 7 -39.54 -0.38 -7.60
N ARG A 8 -39.85 -0.97 -8.76
CA ARG A 8 -39.12 -2.12 -9.30
C ARG A 8 -37.70 -1.72 -9.72
N ASP A 9 -37.56 -0.58 -10.39
CA ASP A 9 -36.25 -0.08 -10.85
C ASP A 9 -35.36 0.32 -9.67
N ASN A 10 -35.93 0.94 -8.63
CA ASN A 10 -35.21 1.24 -7.39
C ASN A 10 -34.75 -0.04 -6.67
N TYR A 11 -35.55 -1.11 -6.69
CA TYR A 11 -35.17 -2.39 -6.10
C TYR A 11 -34.04 -3.08 -6.88
N ILE A 12 -34.10 -3.04 -8.21
CA ILE A 12 -33.05 -3.58 -9.09
C ILE A 12 -31.73 -2.83 -8.84
N LEU A 13 -31.77 -1.50 -8.81
CA LEU A 13 -30.59 -0.67 -8.57
C LEU A 13 -29.97 -0.94 -7.19
N LEU A 14 -30.78 -1.05 -6.13
CA LEU A 14 -30.29 -1.38 -4.79
C LEU A 14 -29.65 -2.78 -4.74
N HIS A 15 -30.23 -3.76 -5.44
CA HIS A 15 -29.68 -5.10 -5.53
C HIS A 15 -28.35 -5.14 -6.28
N GLU A 16 -28.25 -4.42 -7.41
CA GLU A 16 -27.00 -4.29 -8.17
C GLU A 16 -25.90 -3.60 -7.36
N ILE A 17 -26.22 -2.52 -6.64
CA ILE A 17 -25.27 -1.86 -5.74
C ILE A 17 -24.78 -2.82 -4.67
N HIS A 18 -25.67 -3.60 -4.06
CA HIS A 18 -25.30 -4.58 -3.04
C HIS A 18 -24.36 -5.67 -3.58
N LEU A 19 -24.65 -6.19 -4.78
CA LEU A 19 -23.79 -7.17 -5.46
C LEU A 19 -22.40 -6.60 -5.77
N HIS A 20 -22.31 -5.37 -6.27
CA HIS A 20 -21.02 -4.72 -6.55
C HIS A 20 -20.21 -4.46 -5.28
N LEU A 21 -20.86 -4.01 -4.20
CA LEU A 21 -20.19 -3.84 -2.91
C LEU A 21 -19.65 -5.17 -2.37
N HIS A 22 -20.40 -6.26 -2.53
CA HIS A 22 -19.95 -7.60 -2.15
C HIS A 22 -18.72 -8.05 -2.97
N GLN A 23 -18.70 -7.79 -4.28
CA GLN A 23 -17.55 -8.11 -5.14
C GLN A 23 -16.30 -7.30 -4.76
N VAL A 24 -16.42 -5.99 -4.54
CA VAL A 24 -15.30 -5.12 -4.12
C VAL A 24 -14.74 -5.54 -2.76
N ASN A 25 -15.61 -5.92 -1.82
CA ASN A 25 -15.18 -6.39 -0.51
C ASN A 25 -14.43 -7.73 -0.60
N ASN A 26 -14.87 -8.65 -1.46
CA ASN A 26 -14.17 -9.92 -1.69
C ASN A 26 -12.74 -9.73 -2.24
N LEU A 27 -12.53 -8.77 -3.15
CA LEU A 27 -11.20 -8.44 -3.66
C LEU A 27 -10.28 -7.89 -2.57
N LYS A 28 -10.81 -7.08 -1.64
CA LYS A 28 -10.05 -6.61 -0.46
C LYS A 28 -9.62 -7.77 0.44
N TYR A 29 -10.51 -8.74 0.70
CA TYR A 29 -10.21 -9.90 1.55
C TYR A 29 -9.18 -10.85 0.92
N GLN A 30 -9.27 -11.11 -0.38
CA GLN A 30 -8.29 -11.95 -1.09
C GLN A 30 -6.89 -11.30 -1.14
N SER A 31 -6.80 -9.98 -0.97
CA SER A 31 -5.55 -9.23 -0.95
C SER A 31 -4.90 -9.12 0.44
N GLN A 32 -5.34 -9.88 1.45
CA GLN A 32 -4.63 -10.02 2.73
C GLN A 32 -3.26 -10.71 2.50
N LYS A 33 -2.33 -9.92 1.97
CA LYS A 33 -0.97 -10.32 1.64
C LYS A 33 -0.20 -10.57 2.93
N GLN A 34 0.50 -11.70 2.95
CA GLN A 34 1.37 -12.05 4.06
C GLN A 34 2.43 -10.97 4.23
N ILE A 35 2.46 -10.36 5.43
CA ILE A 35 3.53 -9.46 5.83
C ILE A 35 4.82 -10.27 5.90
N LYS A 36 5.86 -9.83 5.18
CA LYS A 36 7.17 -10.50 5.12
C LYS A 36 8.21 -9.72 5.90
N ASP A 37 9.05 -10.40 6.68
CA ASP A 37 10.11 -9.74 7.46
C ASP A 37 11.29 -9.27 6.62
N LYS A 38 11.71 -10.06 5.64
CA LYS A 38 12.88 -9.76 4.79
C LYS A 38 12.53 -8.73 3.71
N TRP A 39 13.46 -7.80 3.46
CA TRP A 39 13.37 -6.82 2.38
C TRP A 39 14.05 -7.33 1.11
N SER A 40 13.34 -7.30 -0.01
CA SER A 40 13.92 -7.51 -1.34
C SER A 40 14.36 -6.19 -1.97
N LYS A 41 15.18 -6.28 -3.04
CA LYS A 41 15.63 -5.10 -3.78
C LYS A 41 14.47 -4.38 -4.47
N GLU A 42 13.51 -5.15 -4.98
CA GLU A 42 12.30 -4.63 -5.62
C GLU A 42 11.43 -3.87 -4.61
N GLU A 43 11.35 -4.34 -3.37
CA GLU A 43 10.65 -3.64 -2.29
C GLU A 43 11.34 -2.32 -1.91
N ASP A 44 12.67 -2.28 -1.89
CA ASP A 44 13.41 -1.02 -1.69
C ASP A 44 13.16 -0.03 -2.85
N LEU A 45 13.19 -0.50 -4.10
CA LEU A 45 12.88 0.34 -5.28
C LEU A 45 11.46 0.91 -5.24
N LEU A 46 10.47 0.08 -4.87
CA LEU A 46 9.08 0.52 -4.68
C LEU A 46 8.96 1.54 -3.55
N MET A 47 9.72 1.35 -2.47
CA MET A 47 9.76 2.29 -1.36
C MET A 47 10.35 3.63 -1.80
N ASP A 48 11.45 3.63 -2.55
CA ASP A 48 12.09 4.86 -3.07
C ASP A 48 11.15 5.63 -4.01
N LEU A 49 10.45 4.92 -4.90
CA LEU A 49 9.43 5.51 -5.76
C LEU A 49 8.25 6.08 -4.96
N ALA A 50 7.79 5.37 -3.94
CA ALA A 50 6.70 5.85 -3.09
C ALA A 50 7.12 7.11 -2.31
N ILE A 51 8.38 7.19 -1.87
CA ILE A 51 8.93 8.37 -1.18
C ILE A 51 9.02 9.56 -2.14
N SER A 52 9.40 9.37 -3.40
CA SER A 52 9.46 10.46 -4.37
C SER A 52 8.09 11.06 -4.70
N ILE A 53 7.02 10.26 -4.61
CA ILE A 53 5.63 10.69 -4.86
C ILE A 53 4.98 11.27 -3.60
N PHE A 54 5.09 10.59 -2.46
CA PHE A 54 4.32 10.90 -1.24
C PHE A 54 5.13 11.57 -0.13
N GLY A 55 6.45 11.73 -0.30
CA GLY A 55 7.36 12.12 0.77
C GLY A 55 7.42 11.07 1.89
N ILE A 56 7.69 11.51 3.12
CA ILE A 56 7.74 10.62 4.29
C ILE A 56 6.32 10.39 4.82
N ASN A 57 5.58 9.51 4.15
CA ASN A 57 4.27 9.03 4.58
C ASN A 57 4.24 7.50 4.68
N TYR A 58 4.57 6.95 5.85
CA TYR A 58 4.71 5.51 6.05
C TYR A 58 3.46 4.71 5.73
N LYS A 59 2.27 5.29 5.95
CA LYS A 59 1.00 4.64 5.66
C LYS A 59 0.80 4.51 4.14
N ALA A 60 0.99 5.60 3.39
CA ALA A 60 0.92 5.57 1.94
C ALA A 60 1.98 4.64 1.32
N ILE A 61 3.22 4.70 1.83
CA ILE A 61 4.31 3.84 1.36
C ILE A 61 3.98 2.35 1.61
N SER A 62 3.41 1.99 2.78
CA SER A 62 3.00 0.61 3.07
C SER A 62 1.86 0.11 2.16
N GLN A 63 1.05 1.01 1.61
CA GLN A 63 0.03 0.64 0.63
C GLN A 63 0.63 0.34 -0.75
N VAL A 64 1.79 0.92 -1.07
CA VAL A 64 2.57 0.58 -2.28
C VAL A 64 3.37 -0.71 -2.05
N VAL A 65 4.14 -0.77 -0.96
CA VAL A 65 4.92 -1.95 -0.55
C VAL A 65 4.01 -2.89 0.24
N THR A 66 3.02 -3.46 -0.44
CA THR A 66 1.91 -4.22 0.16
C THR A 66 2.30 -5.42 1.05
N SER A 67 3.55 -5.90 0.97
CA SER A 67 4.13 -6.96 1.81
C SER A 67 4.76 -6.44 3.12
N LYS A 68 4.73 -5.14 3.37
CA LYS A 68 5.37 -4.47 4.50
C LYS A 68 4.40 -3.56 5.23
N SER A 69 4.39 -3.66 6.56
CA SER A 69 3.62 -2.73 7.39
C SER A 69 4.28 -1.35 7.44
N SER A 70 3.50 -0.33 7.82
CA SER A 70 4.02 1.03 8.03
C SER A 70 5.15 1.08 9.06
N ALA A 71 5.10 0.25 10.09
CA ALA A 71 6.16 0.13 11.10
C ALA A 71 7.46 -0.45 10.50
N GLN A 72 7.36 -1.47 9.65
CA GLN A 72 8.52 -2.03 8.95
C GLN A 72 9.13 -1.02 7.96
N VAL A 73 8.30 -0.26 7.25
CA VAL A 73 8.75 0.83 6.37
C VAL A 73 9.55 1.87 7.16
N TYR A 74 9.04 2.30 8.32
CA TYR A 74 9.75 3.22 9.21
C TYR A 74 11.13 2.67 9.64
N GLN A 75 11.17 1.41 10.10
CA GLN A 75 12.41 0.77 10.51
C GLN A 75 13.42 0.66 9.35
N ARG A 76 12.95 0.30 8.15
CA ARG A 76 13.79 0.20 6.96
C ARG A 76 14.42 1.53 6.58
N LEU A 77 13.61 2.59 6.57
CA LEU A 77 14.08 3.95 6.26
C LEU A 77 15.14 4.44 7.25
N ARG A 78 14.97 4.14 8.54
CA ARG A 78 15.98 4.44 9.56
C ARG A 78 17.28 3.69 9.28
N TYR A 79 17.20 2.38 9.04
CA TYR A 79 18.36 1.55 8.73
C TYR A 79 19.13 2.04 7.49
N LEU A 80 18.43 2.39 6.40
CA LEU A 80 19.08 2.87 5.17
C LEU A 80 19.76 4.23 5.36
N LYS A 81 19.15 5.14 6.13
CA LYS A 81 19.79 6.43 6.47
C LYS A 81 21.07 6.23 7.27
N ASP A 82 21.05 5.34 8.26
CA ASP A 82 22.22 5.05 9.07
C ASP A 82 23.31 4.34 8.25
N ARG A 83 22.92 3.43 7.36
CA ARG A 83 23.84 2.78 6.41
C ARG A 83 24.50 3.76 5.45
N GLN A 84 23.74 4.71 4.88
CA GLN A 84 24.31 5.72 3.99
C GLN A 84 25.33 6.60 4.71
N LYS A 85 25.04 6.98 5.97
CA LYS A 85 25.99 7.72 6.80
C LYS A 85 27.27 6.93 7.03
N LEU A 86 27.16 5.62 7.35
CA LEU A 86 28.32 4.75 7.55
C LEU A 86 29.16 4.61 6.28
N LEU A 87 28.53 4.41 5.11
CA LEU A 87 29.24 4.35 3.83
C LEU A 87 29.99 5.65 3.55
N ASN A 88 29.37 6.80 3.82
CA ASN A 88 30.00 8.11 3.63
C ASN A 88 31.17 8.36 4.60
N ILE A 89 31.25 7.68 5.74
CA ILE A 89 32.39 7.76 6.67
C ILE A 89 33.51 6.85 6.16
N LEU A 90 33.20 5.58 5.88
CA LEU A 90 34.19 4.59 5.46
C LEU A 90 34.86 4.93 4.11
N CYS A 91 34.15 5.61 3.21
CA CYS A 91 34.70 6.04 1.93
C CYS A 91 35.45 7.39 1.98
N LYS A 92 35.53 8.06 3.14
CA LYS A 92 36.26 9.32 3.31
C LYS A 92 37.67 9.15 3.85
N ASP A 93 38.07 7.94 4.21
CA ASP A 93 39.40 7.63 4.75
C ASP A 93 40.44 7.27 3.66
N GLU A 94 40.15 7.53 2.38
CA GLU A 94 41.02 7.23 1.22
C GLU A 94 41.64 8.48 0.53
N GLU A 95 41.50 9.68 1.09
CA GLU A 95 42.19 10.92 0.63
C GLU A 95 43.22 11.41 1.63
#